data_AF-R0MF78-F1
#
_entry.id   AF-R0MF78-F1
#
_cell.length_a   1.000
_cell.length_b   1.000
_cell.length_c   1.000
_cell.angle_alpha   90.00
_cell.angle_beta   90.00
_cell.angle_gamma   90.00
#
_symmetry.space_group_name_H-M   'P 1'
#
loop_
_entity.id
_entity.type
_entity.pdbx_description
1 polymer ?
#
loop_
_entity_poly.entity_id
_entity_poly.type
_entity_poly.pdbx_seq_one_letter_code
_entity_poly.pdbx_strand_id
1 'polypeptide(L)'
;MKPLLNNWKLHKVIHKDKILNFDILISKNCLKEVDKDYFYLISPLEVCESFILEIRNEELASDLGITEVEREIKNFINQLNKYNELKEIGETLVHKTAERKGKTSKQIFNEMDYKDLSISYD
;
A
#
# COMPACT_ATOMS: atom_id res chain seq x y z
N MET A 1 -12.88 4.16 -4.70
CA MET A 1 -12.35 2.80 -4.90
C MET A 1 -13.39 1.99 -5.67
N LYS A 2 -13.03 1.32 -6.77
CA LYS A 2 -13.98 0.46 -7.50
C LYS A 2 -14.31 -0.78 -6.65
N PRO A 3 -15.56 -1.27 -6.62
CA PRO A 3 -15.92 -2.44 -5.82
C PRO A 3 -15.18 -3.70 -6.32
N LEU A 4 -14.70 -4.53 -5.40
CA LEU A 4 -14.02 -5.81 -5.68
C LEU A 4 -15.01 -6.95 -5.93
N LEU A 5 -16.17 -6.89 -5.31
CA LEU A 5 -17.21 -7.92 -5.39
C LEU A 5 -18.56 -7.26 -5.72
N ASN A 6 -19.44 -8.00 -6.40
CA ASN A 6 -20.83 -7.60 -6.54
C ASN A 6 -21.52 -7.55 -5.18
N ASN A 7 -22.60 -6.77 -5.08
CA ASN A 7 -23.44 -6.79 -3.90
C ASN A 7 -24.35 -8.03 -3.89
N TRP A 8 -23.79 -9.15 -3.40
CA TRP A 8 -24.48 -10.44 -3.27
C TRP A 8 -25.59 -10.45 -2.21
N LYS A 9 -25.67 -9.43 -1.34
CA LYS A 9 -26.78 -9.26 -0.40
C LYS A 9 -28.07 -8.83 -1.11
N LEU A 10 -27.94 -8.00 -2.14
CA LEU A 10 -29.07 -7.51 -2.95
C LEU A 10 -29.39 -8.45 -4.12
N HIS A 11 -28.37 -9.01 -4.77
CA HIS A 11 -28.51 -9.89 -5.93
C HIS A 11 -27.92 -11.27 -5.60
N LYS A 12 -28.78 -12.20 -5.19
CA LYS A 12 -28.34 -13.55 -4.76
C LYS A 12 -27.83 -14.42 -5.90
N VAL A 13 -28.30 -14.17 -7.12
CA VAL A 13 -27.92 -14.91 -8.33
C VAL A 13 -27.56 -13.90 -9.41
N ILE A 14 -26.38 -14.07 -10.02
CA ILE A 14 -25.81 -13.13 -10.99
C ILE A 14 -25.31 -13.92 -12.21
N HIS A 15 -25.54 -13.39 -13.41
CA HIS A 15 -25.00 -13.95 -14.66
C HIS A 15 -23.48 -13.74 -14.75
N LYS A 16 -22.73 -14.71 -15.29
CA LYS A 16 -21.26 -14.70 -15.36
C LYS A 16 -20.64 -13.37 -15.83
N ASP A 17 -21.18 -12.78 -16.90
CA ASP A 17 -20.65 -11.54 -17.50
C ASP A 17 -20.77 -10.31 -16.60
N LYS A 18 -21.62 -10.38 -15.56
CA LYS A 18 -21.84 -9.31 -14.59
C LYS A 18 -21.08 -9.54 -13.30
N ILE A 19 -20.43 -10.70 -13.12
CA ILE A 19 -19.68 -11.03 -11.91
C ILE A 19 -18.29 -10.40 -11.99
N LEU A 20 -17.98 -9.56 -11.02
CA LEU A 20 -16.67 -8.95 -10.84
C LEU A 20 -15.66 -10.03 -10.41
N ASN A 21 -14.50 -10.04 -11.05
CA ASN A 21 -13.42 -11.00 -10.80
C ASN A 21 -13.89 -12.47 -10.91
N PHE A 22 -14.78 -12.76 -11.87
CA PHE A 22 -15.38 -14.09 -12.07
C PHE A 22 -14.33 -15.21 -12.13
N ASP A 23 -13.26 -15.04 -12.91
CA ASP A 23 -12.21 -16.07 -13.08
C ASP A 23 -11.49 -16.40 -11.75
N ILE A 24 -11.30 -15.40 -10.89
CA ILE A 24 -10.71 -15.60 -9.56
C ILE A 24 -11.70 -16.35 -8.67
N LEU A 25 -12.96 -15.93 -8.67
CA LEU A 25 -13.99 -16.51 -7.83
C LEU A 25 -14.33 -17.95 -8.21
N ILE A 26 -14.32 -18.29 -9.50
CA ILE A 26 -14.53 -19.65 -9.97
C ILE A 26 -13.32 -20.54 -9.67
N SER A 27 -12.09 -20.07 -9.90
CA SER A 27 -10.87 -20.86 -9.65
C SER A 27 -10.66 -21.17 -8.16
N LYS A 28 -11.13 -20.29 -7.27
CA LYS A 28 -11.12 -20.50 -5.81
C LYS A 28 -12.38 -21.18 -5.27
N ASN A 29 -13.27 -21.66 -6.15
CA ASN A 29 -14.51 -22.36 -5.80
C ASN A 29 -15.43 -21.54 -4.87
N CYS A 30 -15.49 -20.23 -5.06
CA CYS A 30 -16.36 -19.32 -4.31
C CYS A 30 -17.78 -19.23 -4.89
N LEU A 31 -17.96 -19.69 -6.13
CA LEU A 31 -19.22 -19.64 -6.87
C LEU A 31 -19.75 -21.04 -7.14
N LYS A 32 -21.08 -21.17 -7.14
CA LYS A 32 -21.76 -22.37 -7.62
C LYS A 32 -22.78 -22.00 -8.68
N GLU A 33 -22.81 -22.78 -9.75
CA GLU A 33 -23.78 -22.63 -10.83
C GLU A 33 -25.17 -23.11 -10.38
N VAL A 34 -26.20 -22.33 -10.71
CA VAL A 34 -27.62 -22.65 -10.41
C VAL A 34 -28.37 -23.02 -11.68
N ASP A 35 -28.11 -22.28 -12.74
CA ASP A 35 -28.68 -22.44 -14.07
C ASP A 35 -27.64 -21.93 -15.08
N LYS A 36 -27.77 -22.31 -16.36
CA LYS A 36 -26.77 -22.02 -17.41
C LYS A 36 -26.29 -20.56 -17.33
N ASP A 37 -25.01 -20.40 -17.01
CA ASP A 37 -24.31 -19.10 -16.88
C ASP A 37 -24.73 -18.21 -15.69
N TYR A 38 -25.55 -18.70 -14.77
CA TYR A 38 -25.97 -18.02 -13.54
C TYR A 38 -25.37 -18.66 -12.29
N PHE A 39 -24.76 -17.84 -11.46
CA PHE A 39 -24.01 -18.28 -10.28
C PHE A 39 -24.51 -17.60 -9.01
N TYR A 40 -24.30 -18.27 -7.87
CA TYR A 40 -24.42 -17.69 -6.55
C TYR A 40 -23.14 -17.89 -5.74
N LEU A 41 -22.91 -16.97 -4.80
CA LEU A 41 -21.77 -17.02 -3.89
C LEU A 41 -22.03 -18.07 -2.80
N ILE A 42 -21.13 -19.05 -2.68
CA ILE A 42 -21.19 -20.09 -1.63
C ILE A 42 -20.26 -19.79 -0.46
N SER A 43 -19.20 -19.02 -0.70
CA SER A 43 -18.23 -18.63 0.33
C SER A 43 -18.59 -17.29 0.97
N PRO A 44 -18.17 -17.03 2.21
CA PRO A 44 -18.30 -15.71 2.82
C PRO A 44 -17.63 -14.62 1.97
N LEU A 45 -18.19 -13.41 1.98
CA LEU A 45 -17.68 -12.28 1.18
C LEU A 45 -16.23 -11.95 1.55
N GLU A 46 -15.92 -11.98 2.83
CA GLU A 46 -14.61 -11.64 3.40
C GLU A 46 -13.53 -12.62 2.91
N VAL A 47 -13.89 -13.90 2.75
CA VAL A 47 -12.99 -14.94 2.22
C VAL A 47 -12.73 -14.70 0.73
N CYS A 48 -13.78 -14.41 -0.03
CA CYS A 48 -13.67 -14.12 -1.46
C CYS A 48 -12.83 -12.87 -1.73
N GLU A 49 -13.03 -11.83 -0.92
CA GLU A 49 -12.27 -10.59 -0.98
C GLU A 49 -10.79 -10.84 -0.69
N SER A 50 -10.49 -11.64 0.32
CA SER A 50 -9.12 -12.02 0.69
C SER A 50 -8.39 -12.69 -0.47
N PHE A 51 -9.03 -13.63 -1.18
CA PHE A 51 -8.42 -14.27 -2.36
C PHE A 51 -8.14 -13.30 -3.51
N ILE A 52 -9.05 -12.36 -3.76
CA ILE A 52 -8.85 -11.35 -4.81
C ILE A 52 -7.67 -10.44 -4.44
N LEU A 53 -7.58 -10.04 -3.17
CA LEU A 53 -6.48 -9.19 -2.69
C LEU A 53 -5.15 -9.93 -2.71
N GLU A 54 -5.11 -11.20 -2.34
CA GLU A 54 -3.92 -12.04 -2.38
C GLU A 54 -3.33 -12.10 -3.79
N ILE A 55 -4.15 -12.45 -4.80
CA ILE A 55 -3.72 -12.53 -6.20
C ILE A 55 -3.22 -11.16 -6.70
N ARG A 56 -3.96 -10.08 -6.42
CA ARG A 56 -3.53 -8.74 -6.85
C ARG A 56 -2.24 -8.28 -6.17
N ASN A 57 -2.04 -8.68 -4.91
CA ASN A 57 -0.79 -8.40 -4.20
C ASN A 57 0.37 -9.20 -4.80
N GLU A 58 0.16 -10.45 -5.20
CA GLU A 58 1.15 -11.27 -5.89
C GLU A 58 1.52 -10.69 -7.27
N GLU A 59 0.51 -10.28 -8.05
CA GLU A 59 0.71 -9.58 -9.34
C GLU A 59 1.54 -8.30 -9.14
N LEU A 60 1.15 -7.46 -8.19
CA LEU A 60 1.86 -6.22 -7.88
C LEU A 60 3.29 -6.48 -7.38
N ALA A 61 3.49 -7.49 -6.54
CA ALA A 61 4.81 -7.87 -6.07
C ALA A 61 5.70 -8.33 -7.23
N SER A 62 5.14 -9.11 -8.17
CA SER A 62 5.84 -9.54 -9.37
C SER A 62 6.23 -8.36 -10.26
N ASP A 63 5.31 -7.44 -10.51
CA ASP A 63 5.54 -6.22 -11.31
C ASP A 63 6.65 -5.33 -10.71
N LEU A 64 6.73 -5.28 -9.39
CA LEU A 64 7.77 -4.53 -8.66
C LEU A 64 9.07 -5.31 -8.48
N GLY A 65 9.14 -6.57 -8.91
CA GLY A 65 10.31 -7.44 -8.70
C GLY A 65 10.53 -7.82 -7.22
N ILE A 66 9.49 -7.73 -6.39
CA ILE A 66 9.52 -8.02 -4.96
C ILE A 66 9.26 -9.51 -4.75
N THR A 67 10.27 -10.24 -4.27
CA THR A 67 10.17 -11.68 -3.98
C THR A 67 9.72 -11.97 -2.54
N GLU A 68 10.06 -11.10 -1.59
CA GLU A 68 9.69 -11.23 -0.18
C GLU A 68 9.09 -9.92 0.34
N VAL A 69 7.77 -9.79 0.19
CA VAL A 69 7.02 -8.56 0.54
C VAL A 69 7.27 -8.12 1.98
N GLU A 70 7.20 -9.05 2.94
CA GLU A 70 7.44 -8.71 4.35
C GLU A 70 8.84 -8.17 4.62
N ARG A 71 9.85 -8.74 3.94
CA ARG A 71 11.24 -8.31 4.09
C ARG A 71 11.42 -6.90 3.54
N GLU A 72 10.85 -6.62 2.36
CA GLU A 72 10.93 -5.28 1.76
C GLU A 72 10.20 -4.22 2.60
N ILE A 73 9.03 -4.55 3.16
CA ILE A 73 8.33 -3.64 4.08
C ILE A 73 9.18 -3.36 5.31
N LYS A 74 9.76 -4.40 5.93
CA LYS A 74 10.65 -4.24 7.11
C LYS A 74 11.88 -3.41 6.76
N ASN A 75 12.49 -3.64 5.59
CA ASN A 75 13.63 -2.88 5.11
C ASN A 75 13.28 -1.40 4.93
N PHE A 76 12.14 -1.11 4.30
CA PHE A 76 11.65 0.25 4.12
C PHE A 76 11.41 0.96 5.45
N ILE A 77 10.73 0.31 6.40
CA ILE A 77 10.49 0.86 7.74
C ILE A 77 11.82 1.14 8.45
N ASN A 78 12.78 0.22 8.37
CA ASN A 78 14.09 0.40 8.99
C ASN A 78 14.88 1.56 8.38
N GLN A 79 14.82 1.73 7.05
CA GLN A 79 15.45 2.86 6.38
C GLN A 79 14.81 4.19 6.78
N LEU A 80 13.47 4.23 6.89
CA LEU A 80 12.74 5.40 7.34
C LEU A 80 13.09 5.78 8.79
N ASN A 81 13.18 4.81 9.69
CA ASN A 81 13.59 5.04 11.07
C ASN A 81 15.01 5.59 11.14
N LYS A 82 15.96 4.98 10.42
CA LYS A 82 17.34 5.48 10.34
C LYS A 82 17.41 6.90 9.80
N TYR A 83 16.63 7.21 8.76
CA TYR A 83 16.54 8.56 8.23
C TYR A 83 16.05 9.55 9.29
N ASN A 84 15.00 9.22 10.02
CA ASN A 84 14.47 10.08 11.09
C ASN A 84 15.48 10.32 12.21
N GLU A 85 16.17 9.27 12.67
CA GLU A 85 17.23 9.39 13.68
C GLU A 85 18.37 10.29 13.20
N LEU A 86 18.84 10.09 11.97
CA LEU A 86 19.91 10.92 11.39
C LEU A 86 19.47 12.37 11.23
N LYS A 87 18.22 12.61 10.81
CA LYS A 87 17.64 13.94 10.70
C LYS A 87 17.61 14.64 12.07
N GLU A 88 17.14 13.96 13.11
CA GLU A 88 17.07 14.51 14.47
C GLU A 88 18.46 14.85 15.04
N ILE A 89 19.46 13.97 14.81
CA ILE A 89 20.85 14.25 15.16
C ILE A 89 21.36 15.49 14.42
N GLY A 90 21.10 15.58 13.11
CA GLY A 90 21.48 16.73 12.29
C GLY A 90 20.85 18.03 12.77
N GLU A 91 19.55 18.04 13.02
CA GLU A 91 18.81 19.20 13.53
C GLU A 91 19.32 19.65 14.91
N THR A 92 19.61 18.69 15.79
CA THR A 92 20.18 18.98 17.12
C THR A 92 21.57 19.63 17.02
N LEU A 93 22.43 19.11 16.14
CA LEU A 93 23.77 19.67 15.91
C LEU A 93 23.71 21.07 15.31
N VAL A 94 22.79 21.29 14.36
CA VAL A 94 22.55 22.60 13.75
C VAL A 94 22.10 23.61 14.80
N HIS A 95 21.16 23.24 15.67
CA HIS A 95 20.66 24.13 16.71
C HIS A 95 21.77 24.54 17.69
N LYS A 96 22.54 23.58 18.21
CA LYS A 96 23.68 23.87 19.11
C LYS A 96 24.75 24.74 18.44
N THR A 97 24.97 24.56 17.15
CA THR A 97 25.93 25.36 16.38
C THR A 97 25.41 26.79 16.18
N ALA A 98 24.12 26.93 15.90
CA ALA A 98 23.44 28.21 15.74
C ALA A 98 23.54 29.04 17.04
N GLU A 99 23.23 28.42 18.19
CA GLU A 99 23.38 29.04 19.52
C GLU A 99 24.80 29.53 19.76
N ARG A 100 25.82 28.67 19.54
CA ARG A 100 27.23 29.03 19.74
C ARG A 100 27.71 30.16 18.83
N LYS A 101 27.17 30.26 17.62
CA LYS A 101 27.54 31.28 16.63
C LYS A 101 26.67 32.53 16.71
N GLY A 102 25.66 32.58 17.57
CA GLY A 102 24.67 33.66 17.60
C GLY A 102 23.89 33.79 16.29
N LYS A 103 23.73 32.68 15.55
CA LYS A 103 23.02 32.61 14.27
C LYS A 103 21.71 31.86 14.44
N THR A 104 20.83 31.94 13.44
CA THR A 104 19.63 31.10 13.37
C THR A 104 19.95 29.74 12.76
N SER A 105 19.20 28.70 13.10
CA SER A 105 19.36 27.36 12.50
C SER A 105 19.28 27.39 10.97
N LYS A 106 18.41 28.25 10.40
CA LYS A 106 18.26 28.44 8.95
C LYS A 106 19.56 28.92 8.28
N GLN A 107 20.29 29.83 8.92
CA GLN A 107 21.58 30.31 8.39
C GLN A 107 22.63 29.20 8.41
N ILE A 108 22.64 28.37 9.45
CA ILE A 108 23.56 27.22 9.53
C ILE A 108 23.19 26.15 8.49
N PHE A 109 21.90 25.85 8.28
CA PHE A 109 21.49 24.93 7.20
C PHE A 109 21.95 25.40 5.81
N ASN A 110 21.79 26.70 5.52
CA ASN A 110 22.29 27.28 4.26
C ASN A 110 23.82 27.23 4.17
N GLU A 111 24.55 27.45 5.27
CA GLU A 111 26.02 27.31 5.33
C GLU A 111 26.49 25.86 5.09
N MET A 112 25.68 24.88 5.49
CA MET A 112 25.96 23.45 5.32
C MET A 112 25.50 22.90 3.96
N ASP A 113 25.01 23.76 3.07
CA ASP A 113 24.38 23.41 1.79
C ASP A 113 23.27 22.36 1.94
N TYR A 114 22.62 22.37 3.10
CA TYR A 114 21.49 21.51 3.38
C TYR A 114 20.27 22.12 2.69
N LYS A 115 20.01 21.69 1.46
CA LYS A 115 18.75 22.02 0.79
C LYS A 115 17.66 21.30 1.55
N ASP A 116 16.78 22.07 2.17
CA ASP A 116 15.55 21.55 2.74
C ASP A 116 14.81 20.82 1.62
N LEU A 117 14.82 19.48 1.65
CA LEU A 117 14.09 18.62 0.73
C LEU A 117 12.60 18.57 1.11
N SER A 118 12.11 19.54 1.89
CA SER A 118 10.69 19.79 2.05
C SER A 118 10.12 20.04 0.65
N ILE A 119 9.51 18.96 0.15
CA ILE A 119 8.83 18.83 -1.13
C ILE A 119 8.04 20.12 -1.39
N SER A 120 8.43 20.87 -2.41
CA SER A 120 7.58 21.85 -3.05
C SER A 120 6.40 21.09 -3.65
N TYR A 121 5.26 21.14 -2.98
CA TYR A 121 3.99 20.88 -3.65
C TYR A 121 3.69 22.12 -4.50
N ASP A 122 4.07 22.06 -5.77
CA ASP A 122 3.45 22.86 -6.83
C ASP A 122 2.10 22.23 -7.21
#